data_AF-A0A536AGU1-F1
#
_entry.id   AF-A0A536AGU1-F1
#
_cell.length_a   1.000
_cell.length_b   1.000
_cell.length_c   1.000
_cell.angle_alpha   90.00
_cell.angle_beta   90.00
_cell.angle_gamma   90.00
#
_symmetry.space_group_name_H-M   'P 1'
#
loop_
_entity.id
_entity.type
_entity.pdbx_description
1 polymer ?
#
loop_
_entity_poly.entity_id
_entity_poly.type
_entity_poly.pdbx_seq_one_letter_code
_entity_poly.pdbx_strand_id
1 'polypeptide(L)' 'MGGNVLPIGSRVWVTSSGPFRGLRGTIRTVDLILPHEEGEEPFCFYQITLEGAHIKEPIWFACDEVESVALLSGVLQGRH' A
#
# COMPACT_ATOMS: atom_id res chain seq x y z
N MET A 1 12.57 3.37 -12.16
CA MET A 1 11.19 3.13 -12.65
C MET A 1 10.25 3.82 -11.67
N GLY A 2 9.52 4.86 -12.08
CA GLY A 2 8.56 5.53 -11.20
C GLY A 2 7.42 4.59 -10.87
N GLY A 3 7.50 3.91 -9.72
CA GLY A 3 6.44 3.03 -9.25
C GLY A 3 5.16 3.82 -9.07
N ASN A 4 4.04 3.31 -9.61
CA ASN A 4 2.74 3.92 -9.41
C ASN A 4 2.41 3.92 -7.91
N VAL A 5 2.48 5.09 -7.28
CA VAL A 5 2.11 5.29 -5.87
C VAL A 5 0.62 5.02 -5.72
N LEU A 6 0.25 4.20 -4.75
CA LEU A 6 -1.13 3.85 -4.47
C LEU A 6 -1.87 5.04 -3.84
N PRO A 7 -3.06 5.41 -4.32
CA PRO A 7 -3.81 6.52 -3.76
C PRO A 7 -4.39 6.21 -2.37
N ILE A 8 -4.73 7.27 -1.64
CA ILE A 8 -5.51 7.17 -0.40
C ILE A 8 -6.81 6.40 -0.66
N GLY A 9 -7.16 5.48 0.24
CA GLY A 9 -8.33 4.61 0.12
C GLY A 9 -8.04 3.28 -0.58
N SER A 10 -6.86 3.11 -1.19
CA SER A 10 -6.46 1.81 -1.74
C SER A 10 -6.35 0.74 -0.65
N ARG A 11 -6.85 -0.45 -0.97
CA ARG A 11 -6.71 -1.64 -0.13
C ARG A 11 -5.39 -2.33 -0.44
N VAL A 12 -4.67 -2.65 0.62
CA VAL A 12 -3.34 -3.24 0.54
C VAL A 12 -3.22 -4.42 1.49
N TRP A 13 -2.18 -5.23 1.30
CA TRP A 13 -1.74 -6.23 2.26
C TRP A 13 -0.25 -6.04 2.55
N VAL A 14 0.14 -6.26 3.79
CA VAL A 14 1.53 -6.08 4.24
C VAL A 14 2.34 -7.31 3.87
N THR A 15 3.41 -7.11 3.09
CA THR A 15 4.30 -8.17 2.61
C THR A 15 5.58 -8.26 3.44
N SER A 16 5.93 -7.20 4.18
CA SER A 16 7.15 -7.16 4.98
C SER A 16 7.20 -8.24 6.06
N SER A 17 8.41 -8.65 6.41
CA SER A 17 8.64 -9.66 7.44
C SER A 17 8.53 -9.02 8.82
N GLY A 18 7.40 -9.21 9.50
CA GLY A 18 7.13 -8.58 10.80
C GLY A 18 5.79 -9.00 11.41
N PRO A 19 5.39 -8.40 12.54
CA PRO A 19 4.17 -8.76 13.27
C PRO A 19 2.87 -8.48 12.50
N PHE A 20 2.95 -7.66 11.45
CA PHE A 20 1.80 -7.28 10.62
C PHE A 20 1.76 -8.00 9.27
N ARG A 21 2.71 -8.90 9.01
CA ARG A 21 2.77 -9.63 7.74
C ARG A 21 1.45 -10.34 7.46
N GLY A 22 0.94 -10.17 6.24
CA GLY A 22 -0.31 -10.79 5.78
C GLY A 22 -1.57 -10.07 6.25
N LEU A 23 -1.48 -9.06 7.12
CA LEU A 23 -2.62 -8.22 7.46
C LEU A 23 -3.01 -7.35 6.27
N ARG A 24 -4.32 -7.19 6.10
CA ARG A 24 -4.90 -6.24 5.15
C ARG A 24 -5.05 -4.87 5.79
N GLY A 25 -5.10 -3.84 4.97
CA GLY A 25 -5.37 -2.51 5.45
C GLY A 25 -5.83 -1.56 4.36
N THR A 26 -6.16 -0.35 4.78
CA THR A 26 -6.52 0.75 3.88
C THR A 26 -5.56 1.91 4.08
N ILE A 27 -5.01 2.42 2.98
CA ILE A 27 -4.14 3.61 2.98
C ILE A 27 -4.97 4.83 3.40
N ARG A 28 -4.48 5.56 4.40
CA ARG A 28 -5.06 6.81 4.89
C ARG A 28 -4.26 8.03 4.47
N THR A 29 -2.94 7.89 4.45
CA THR A 29 -2.02 8.97 4.10
C THR A 29 -0.92 8.40 3.21
N VAL A 30 -0.50 9.20 2.24
CA VAL A 30 0.64 8.92 1.37
C VAL A 30 1.62 10.05 1.61
N ASP A 31 2.84 9.70 2.00
CA ASP A 31 3.95 10.65 2.08
C ASP A 31 4.95 10.32 0.99
N LEU A 32 5.10 11.23 0.03
CA LEU A 32 6.00 11.09 -1.11
C LEU A 32 7.18 12.01 -0.91
N ILE A 33 8.36 11.42 -0.74
CA ILE A 33 9.62 12.14 -0.59
C ILE A 33 10.27 12.18 -1.96
N LEU A 34 10.30 13.39 -2.53
CA LEU A 34 10.96 13.63 -3.80
C LEU A 34 12.49 13.61 -3.62
N PRO A 35 13.25 13.14 -4.64
CA PRO A 35 14.71 13.22 -4.66
C PRO A 35 15.19 14.64 -4.36
N HIS A 36 16.25 14.78 -3.56
CA HIS A 36 16.87 16.08 -3.34
C HIS A 36 17.86 16.41 -4.46
N GLU A 37 18.58 15.40 -4.95
CA GLU A 37 19.59 15.53 -6.00
C GLU A 37 19.26 14.68 -7.23
N GLU A 38 19.84 15.04 -8.38
CA GLU A 38 19.75 14.22 -9.59
C GLU A 38 20.45 12.87 -9.37
N GLY A 39 19.67 11.79 -9.38
CA GLY A 39 20.16 10.42 -9.24
C GLY A 39 19.62 9.67 -8.03
N GLU A 40 18.97 10.34 -7.08
CA GLU A 40 18.26 9.67 -5.99
C GLU A 40 16.91 9.12 -6.47
N GLU A 41 16.54 7.94 -5.96
CA GLU A 41 15.21 7.38 -6.23
C GLU A 41 14.18 7.98 -5.26
N PRO A 42 12.96 8.31 -5.73
CA PRO A 42 11.90 8.77 -4.85
C PRO A 42 11.51 7.66 -3.86
N PHE A 43 11.24 8.04 -2.62
CA PHE A 43 10.75 7.13 -1.59
C PHE A 43 9.32 7.49 -1.22
N CYS A 44 8.52 6.50 -0.84
CA CYS A 44 7.20 6.77 -0.32
C CYS A 44 6.86 5.89 0.88
N PHE A 45 6.00 6.46 1.73
CA PHE A 45 5.46 5.80 2.90
C PHE A 45 3.94 5.86 2.86
N TYR A 46 3.32 4.77 3.29
CA TYR A 46 1.88 4.68 3.47
C TYR A 46 1.54 4.59 4.94
N GLN A 47 0.62 5.44 5.38
CA GLN A 47 -0.02 5.28 6.67
C GLN A 47 -1.28 4.41 6.50
N ILE A 48 -1.31 3.26 7.15
CA ILE A 48 -2.31 2.22 6.90
C ILE A 48 -3.09 1.92 8.17
N THR A 49 -4.42 1.96 8.07
CA THR A 49 -5.30 1.36 9.08
C THR A 49 -5.38 -0.15 8.81
N LEU A 50 -4.85 -0.96 9.73
CA LEU A 50 -4.84 -2.42 9.60
C LEU A 50 -6.18 -3.04 10.01
N GLU A 51 -6.63 -4.03 9.25
CA GLU A 51 -7.80 -4.86 9.55
C GLU A 51 -7.40 -5.98 10.53
N GLY A 52 -8.22 -6.23 11.55
CA GLY A 52 -8.02 -7.36 12.48
C GLY A 52 -6.90 -7.20 13.51
N ALA A 53 -6.14 -6.10 13.47
CA ALA A 53 -5.22 -5.73 14.53
C ALA A 53 -5.97 -5.03 15.67
N HIS A 54 -5.62 -5.32 16.94
CA HIS A 54 -6.11 -4.56 18.11
C HIS A 54 -5.43 -3.18 18.24
N ILE A 55 -5.03 -2.59 17.11
CA ILE A 55 -4.28 -1.34 17.04
C ILE A 55 -5.26 -0.27 16.55
N LYS A 56 -5.44 0.78 17.35
CA LYS A 56 -6.35 1.88 17.03
C LYS A 56 -5.73 2.89 16.06
N GLU A 57 -4.41 3.00 16.07
CA GLU A 57 -3.67 4.01 15.30
C GLU A 57 -3.18 3.44 13.97
N PRO A 58 -3.26 4.20 12.87
CA PRO A 58 -2.65 3.84 11.60
C PRO A 58 -1.12 3.70 11.71
N ILE A 59 -0.55 2.72 11.03
CA ILE A 59 0.89 2.39 11.07
C ILE A 59 1.55 2.77 9.75
N TRP A 60 2.78 3.27 9.81
CA TRP A 60 3.58 3.60 8.64
C TRP A 60 4.32 2.39 8.09
N PHE A 61 4.28 2.24 6.76
CA PHE A 61 5.00 1.23 6.01
C PHE A 61 5.69 1.88 4.81
N ALA A 62 6.87 1.39 4.45
CA ALA A 62 7.48 1.78 3.18
C ALA A 62 6.68 1.19 2.01
N CYS A 63 6.73 1.84 0.85
CA CYS A 63 5.93 1.45 -0.29
C CYS A 63 6.23 0.04 -0.83
N ASP A 64 7.45 -0.46 -0.65
CA ASP A 64 7.90 -1.80 -1.02
C ASP A 64 7.49 -2.87 0.00
N GLU A 65 7.04 -2.48 1.18
CA GLU A 65 6.56 -3.37 2.25
C GLU A 65 5.09 -3.75 2.13
N VAL A 66 4.40 -3.21 1.13
CA VAL A 66 2.97 -3.43 0.90
C VAL A 66 2.68 -3.63 -0.58
N GLU A 67 1.61 -4.36 -0.84
CA GLU A 67 1.13 -4.60 -2.20
C GLU A 67 -0.36 -4.29 -2.30
N SER A 68 -0.80 -3.91 -3.50
CA SER A 68 -2.22 -3.65 -3.77
C SER A 68 -3.03 -4.95 -3.74
N VAL A 69 -4.14 -4.95 -3.01
CA VAL A 69 -5.15 -6.00 -3.15
C VAL A 69 -5.99 -5.64 -4.35
N ALA A 70 -5.55 -6.05 -5.54
CA ALA A 70 -6.37 -5.91 -6.74
C ALA A 70 -7.71 -6.60 -6.50
N LEU A 71 -8.80 -5.85 -6.58
CA LEU A 71 -10.11 -6.46 -6.80
C LEU A 71 -10.04 -7.09 -8.19
N LEU A 72 -10.13 -8.41 -8.27
CA LEU A 72 -10.47 -9.09 -9.52
C LEU A 72 -11.84 -8.57 -9.97
N SER A 73 -11.87 -7.44 -10.66
CA SER A 73 -13.07 -6.96 -11.38
C SER A 73 -13.20 -7.74 -12.69
N GLY A 74 -13.18 -9.07 -12.56
CA GLY A 74 -13.27 -10.05 -13.63
C GLY A 74 -14.37 -11.06 -13.35
N VAL A 75 -15.52 -10.61 -12.85
CA VAL A 75 -16.76 -11.38 -12.98
C VAL A 75 -17.16 -11.32 -14.44
N LEU A 76 -16.95 -12.44 -15.14
CA LEU A 76 -17.75 -12.92 -16.27
C LEU A 76 -18.00 -11.91 -17.41
N GLN A 77 -17.14 -11.91 -18.43
CA GLN A 77 -17.63 -11.58 -19.78
C GLN A 77 -18.61 -12.67 -20.16
N GLY A 78 -19.90 -12.32 -20.06
CA GLY A 78 -21.00 -13.13 -20.54
C GLY A 78 -20.77 -13.48 -22.01
N ARG A 79 -20.82 -14.77 -22.30
CA ARG A 79 -21.05 -15.27 -23.65
C ARG A 79 -22.39 -14.72 -24.14
N HIS A 80 -22.40 -14.00 -25.25
CA HIS A 80 -23.51 -14.02 -26.18
C HIS A 80 -23.05 -13.70 -27.61
#